data_AF-L0AD62-F1
#
_entry.id   AF-L0AD62-F1
#
_cell.length_a   1.000
_cell.length_b   1.000
_cell.length_c   1.000
_cell.angle_alpha   90.00
_cell.angle_beta   90.00
_cell.angle_gamma   90.00
#
_symmetry.space_group_name_H-M   'P 1'
#
loop_
_entity.id
_entity.type
_entity.pdbx_description
1 polymer ?
#
loop_
_entity_poly.entity_id
_entity_poly.type
_entity_poly.pdbx_seq_one_letter_code
_entity_poly.pdbx_strand_id
1 'polypeptide(L)'
;MSLDELAAIEMELIKYIEGLDKSEKKILDNTKNPNSNSLIMIRQWKVILQGFVGEIQKIIYDNKNGHNLVKEVEACILSDKAKTIMRNSSLNDPIYINVRPLISAISAISSIICEKKAMTVSHADGKST
;
A
#
# COMPACT_ATOMS: atom_id res chain seq x y z
N MET A 1 -3.33 8.73 14.99
CA MET A 1 -3.73 7.32 14.99
C MET A 1 -3.68 6.73 13.58
N SER A 2 -4.65 6.93 12.69
CA SER A 2 -4.64 6.29 11.35
C SER A 2 -3.40 6.57 10.48
N LEU A 3 -2.78 7.75 10.61
CA LEU A 3 -1.54 8.06 9.89
C LEU A 3 -0.30 7.41 10.51
N ASP A 4 -0.27 7.26 11.84
CA ASP A 4 0.84 6.60 12.54
C ASP A 4 0.81 5.10 12.23
N GLU A 5 -0.39 4.51 12.15
CA GLU A 5 -0.60 3.13 11.71
C GLU A 5 -0.17 2.94 10.26
N LEU A 6 -0.48 3.89 9.37
CA LEU A 6 -0.04 3.84 7.98
C LEU A 6 1.49 3.93 7.85
N ALA A 7 2.13 4.77 8.67
CA ALA A 7 3.60 4.86 8.75
C ALA A 7 4.23 3.59 9.31
N ALA A 8 3.58 2.92 10.27
CA ALA A 8 4.04 1.63 10.77
C ALA A 8 4.02 0.55 9.67
N ILE A 9 2.94 0.51 8.88
CA ILE A 9 2.82 -0.39 7.74
C ILE A 9 3.87 -0.08 6.67
N GLU A 10 4.16 1.19 6.40
CA GLU A 10 5.24 1.60 5.49
C GLU A 10 6.58 0.95 5.88
N MET A 11 6.94 1.01 7.17
CA MET A 11 8.17 0.40 7.67
C MET A 11 8.18 -1.12 7.51
N GLU A 12 7.03 -1.78 7.68
CA GLU A 12 6.92 -3.23 7.46
C GLU A 12 7.03 -3.60 5.98
N LEU A 13 6.45 -2.81 5.07
CA LEU A 13 6.61 -2.99 3.63
C LEU A 13 8.08 -2.85 3.22
N ILE A 14 8.78 -1.85 3.74
CA ILE A 14 10.22 -1.64 3.47
C ILE A 14 11.03 -2.88 3.88
N LYS A 15 10.81 -3.40 5.10
CA LYS A 15 11.47 -4.63 5.57
C LYS A 15 11.17 -5.83 4.66
N TYR A 16 9.93 -5.94 4.18
CA TYR A 16 9.56 -7.02 3.28
C TYR A 16 10.26 -6.89 1.92
N ILE A 17 10.33 -5.68 1.36
CA ILE A 17 11.06 -5.38 0.12
C ILE A 17 12.54 -5.74 0.26
N GLU A 18 13.19 -5.39 1.36
CA GLU A 18 14.58 -5.79 1.63
C GLU A 18 14.74 -7.31 1.71
N GLY A 19 13.75 -8.02 2.24
CA GLY A 19 13.70 -9.49 2.24
C GLY A 19 13.61 -10.08 0.82
N LEU A 20 12.82 -9.45 -0.04
CA LEU A 20 12.71 -9.80 -1.45
C LEU A 20 14.02 -9.51 -2.21
N ASP A 21 14.73 -8.41 -1.92
CA ASP A 21 16.04 -8.10 -2.49
C ASP A 21 17.08 -9.19 -2.17
N LYS A 22 17.13 -9.61 -0.90
CA LYS A 22 18.01 -10.71 -0.47
C LYS A 22 17.66 -12.02 -1.17
N SER A 23 16.37 -12.29 -1.35
CA SER A 23 15.88 -13.49 -2.03
C SER A 23 16.22 -13.46 -3.53
N GLU A 24 16.04 -12.32 -4.19
CA GLU A 24 16.41 -12.10 -5.59
C GLU A 24 17.92 -12.36 -5.79
N LYS A 25 18.76 -11.74 -4.95
CA LYS A 25 20.21 -11.93 -4.99
C LYS A 25 20.58 -13.40 -4.83
N LYS A 26 20.01 -14.08 -3.83
CA LYS A 26 20.28 -15.51 -3.58
C LYS A 26 19.88 -16.38 -4.78
N ILE A 27 18.80 -16.07 -5.48
CA ILE A 27 18.39 -16.83 -6.67
C ILE A 27 19.33 -16.54 -7.85
N LEU A 28 19.77 -15.29 -8.03
CA LEU A 28 20.75 -14.96 -9.06
C LEU A 28 22.12 -15.62 -8.80
N ASP A 29 22.54 -15.70 -7.54
CA ASP A 29 23.80 -16.35 -7.16
C ASP A 29 23.75 -17.88 -7.39
N ASN A 30 22.59 -18.50 -7.16
CA ASN A 30 22.40 -19.96 -7.28
C ASN A 30 21.93 -20.41 -8.66
N THR A 31 21.33 -19.52 -9.46
CA THR A 31 20.81 -19.82 -10.79
C THR A 31 21.39 -18.83 -11.79
N LYS A 32 22.06 -19.34 -12.84
CA LYS A 32 22.48 -18.52 -13.98
C LYS A 32 21.32 -18.17 -14.94
N ASN A 33 20.07 -18.44 -14.54
CA ASN A 33 18.88 -18.13 -15.35
C ASN A 33 18.16 -16.89 -14.78
N PRO A 34 18.41 -15.70 -15.34
CA PRO A 34 17.79 -14.46 -14.88
C PRO A 34 16.28 -14.39 -15.16
N ASN A 35 15.75 -15.33 -15.95
CA ASN A 35 14.35 -15.41 -16.38
C ASN A 35 13.58 -16.53 -15.67
N SER A 36 14.06 -17.01 -14.53
CA SER A 36 13.29 -17.98 -13.74
C SER A 36 11.96 -17.35 -13.28
N ASN A 37 10.88 -18.14 -13.30
CA ASN A 37 9.55 -17.68 -12.86
C ASN A 37 9.58 -17.08 -11.45
N SER A 38 10.41 -17.62 -10.55
CA SER A 38 10.61 -17.10 -9.20
C SER A 38 11.16 -15.68 -9.18
N LEU A 39 12.14 -15.35 -10.04
CA LEU A 39 12.69 -13.99 -10.13
C LEU A 39 11.64 -13.01 -10.68
N ILE A 40 10.87 -13.44 -11.68
CA ILE A 40 9.80 -12.61 -12.26
C ILE A 40 8.76 -12.26 -11.19
N MET A 41 8.29 -13.24 -10.41
CA MET A 41 7.34 -13.00 -9.31
C MET A 41 7.93 -12.07 -8.25
N ILE A 42 9.17 -12.29 -7.82
CA ILE A 42 9.83 -11.43 -6.82
C ILE A 42 9.89 -9.98 -7.31
N ARG A 43 10.32 -9.76 -8.56
CA ARG A 43 10.41 -8.41 -9.14
C ARG A 43 9.05 -7.73 -9.27
N GLN A 44 8.04 -8.46 -9.72
CA GLN A 44 6.67 -7.94 -9.83
C GLN A 44 6.16 -7.49 -8.46
N TRP A 45 6.31 -8.32 -7.43
CA TRP A 45 5.89 -7.97 -6.08
C TRP A 45 6.70 -6.82 -5.49
N LYS A 46 8.02 -6.76 -5.71
CA LYS A 46 8.81 -5.59 -5.29
C LYS A 46 8.25 -4.29 -5.85
N VAL A 47 7.93 -4.24 -7.14
CA VAL A 47 7.35 -3.04 -7.77
C VAL A 47 6.01 -2.68 -7.15
N ILE A 48 5.14 -3.67 -6.91
CA ILE A 48 3.84 -3.43 -6.26
C ILE A 48 4.01 -2.83 -4.86
N LEU A 49 4.87 -3.44 -4.03
CA LEU A 49 5.10 -3.01 -2.65
C LEU A 49 5.78 -1.63 -2.60
N GLN A 50 6.76 -1.37 -3.47
CA GLN A 50 7.37 -0.05 -3.61
C GLN A 50 6.34 1.01 -4.01
N GLY A 51 5.38 0.66 -4.87
CA GLY A 51 4.27 1.52 -5.24
C GLY A 51 3.37 1.86 -4.05
N PHE A 52 3.15 0.94 -3.11
CA PHE A 52 2.42 1.25 -1.87
C PHE A 52 3.23 2.16 -0.94
N VAL A 53 4.52 1.90 -0.77
CA VAL A 53 5.41 2.74 0.05
C VAL A 53 5.38 4.19 -0.44
N GLY A 54 5.53 4.41 -1.75
CA GLY A 54 5.52 5.77 -2.32
C GLY A 54 4.21 6.51 -2.11
N GLU A 55 3.06 5.83 -2.25
CA GLU A 55 1.74 6.44 -2.00
C GLU A 55 1.53 6.75 -0.51
N ILE A 56 1.95 5.87 0.39
CA ILE A 56 1.89 6.12 1.83
C ILE A 56 2.74 7.34 2.21
N GLN A 57 3.97 7.42 1.69
CA GLN A 57 4.87 8.56 1.93
C GLN A 57 4.26 9.87 1.45
N LYS A 58 3.58 9.86 0.29
CA LYS A 58 2.88 11.03 -0.24
C LYS A 58 1.75 11.49 0.70
N ILE A 59 0.92 10.56 1.18
CA ILE A 59 -0.15 10.86 2.16
C ILE A 59 0.43 11.47 3.44
N ILE A 60 1.51 10.89 3.98
CA ILE A 60 2.19 11.39 5.18
C ILE A 60 2.75 12.80 4.93
N TYR A 61 3.37 13.03 3.77
CA TYR A 61 3.90 14.33 3.37
C TYR A 61 2.80 15.38 3.25
N ASP A 62 1.72 15.08 2.53
CA ASP A 62 0.60 16.01 2.35
C ASP A 62 -0.06 16.38 3.69
N ASN A 63 -0.18 15.40 4.61
CA ASN A 63 -0.65 15.68 5.95
C ASN A 63 0.28 16.64 6.71
N LYS A 64 1.60 16.43 6.66
CA LYS A 64 2.60 17.28 7.33
C LYS A 64 2.58 18.72 6.82
N ASN A 65 2.23 18.92 5.56
CA ASN A 65 2.16 20.25 4.93
C ASN A 65 0.76 20.89 5.02
N GLY A 66 -0.19 20.28 5.73
CA GLY A 66 -1.54 20.82 5.91
C GLY A 66 -2.47 20.65 4.69
N HIS A 67 -2.08 19.86 3.68
CA HIS A 67 -2.87 19.56 2.49
C HIS A 67 -3.93 18.47 2.76
N ASN A 68 -4.88 18.76 3.66
CA ASN A 68 -5.84 17.76 4.14
C ASN A 68 -6.72 17.16 3.03
N LEU A 69 -7.19 17.97 2.08
CA LEU A 69 -8.02 17.48 0.96
C LEU A 69 -7.23 16.56 0.02
N VAL A 70 -5.96 16.89 -0.25
CA VAL A 70 -5.09 16.07 -1.09
C VAL A 70 -4.85 14.73 -0.40
N LYS A 71 -4.45 14.75 0.87
CA LYS A 71 -4.27 13.56 1.71
C LYS A 71 -5.48 12.61 1.67
N GLU A 72 -6.69 13.13 1.77
CA GLU A 72 -7.92 12.31 1.74
C GLU A 72 -8.15 11.67 0.36
N VAL A 73 -7.93 12.42 -0.73
CA VAL A 73 -8.01 11.89 -2.09
C VAL A 73 -6.98 10.80 -2.33
N GLU A 74 -5.72 11.03 -1.94
CA GLU A 74 -4.64 10.05 -2.05
C GLU A 74 -4.93 8.79 -1.22
N ALA A 75 -5.56 8.93 -0.05
CA ALA A 75 -6.01 7.80 0.75
C ALA A 75 -7.12 6.99 0.07
N CYS A 76 -8.08 7.63 -0.62
CA CYS A 76 -9.07 6.91 -1.41
C CYS A 76 -8.41 6.09 -2.54
N ILE A 77 -7.46 6.70 -3.26
CA ILE A 77 -6.71 6.04 -4.33
C ILE A 77 -5.93 4.83 -3.79
N LEU A 78 -5.23 5.01 -2.67
CA LEU A 78 -4.49 3.94 -2.00
C LEU A 78 -5.40 2.78 -1.58
N SER A 79 -6.61 3.09 -1.07
CA SER A 79 -7.61 2.07 -0.71
C SER A 79 -8.05 1.25 -1.91
N ASP A 80 -8.38 1.92 -3.02
CA ASP A 80 -8.85 1.27 -4.24
C ASP A 80 -7.75 0.43 -4.88
N LYS A 81 -6.51 0.91 -4.86
CA LYS A 81 -5.34 0.15 -5.31
C LYS A 81 -5.15 -1.11 -4.45
N ALA A 82 -5.21 -0.99 -3.13
CA ALA A 82 -5.09 -2.14 -2.22
C ALA A 82 -6.19 -3.18 -2.48
N LYS A 83 -7.45 -2.74 -2.63
CA LYS A 83 -8.59 -3.62 -2.98
C LYS A 83 -8.38 -4.29 -4.33
N THR A 84 -7.86 -3.57 -5.32
CA THR A 84 -7.59 -4.10 -6.66
C THR A 84 -6.51 -5.19 -6.61
N ILE A 85 -5.41 -4.95 -5.91
CA ILE A 85 -4.36 -5.97 -5.72
C ILE A 85 -4.94 -7.19 -5.00
N MET A 86 -5.73 -7.01 -3.95
CA MET A 86 -6.33 -8.14 -3.22
C MET A 86 -7.27 -8.99 -4.09
N ARG A 87 -8.02 -8.37 -5.02
CA ARG A 87 -8.93 -9.07 -5.95
C ARG A 87 -8.20 -9.79 -7.07
N ASN A 88 -7.11 -9.22 -7.56
CA ASN A 88 -6.41 -9.72 -8.75
C ASN A 88 -5.26 -10.69 -8.40
N SER A 89 -4.82 -10.73 -7.14
CA SER A 89 -3.72 -11.59 -6.72
C SER A 89 -4.19 -13.04 -6.47
N SER A 90 -3.39 -13.99 -6.92
CA SER A 90 -3.66 -15.42 -6.76
C SER A 90 -3.47 -15.84 -5.29
N LEU A 91 -4.44 -16.57 -4.73
CA LEU A 91 -4.33 -17.16 -3.38
C LEU A 91 -3.28 -18.27 -3.28
N ASN A 92 -2.74 -18.73 -4.41
CA ASN A 92 -1.63 -19.70 -4.46
C ASN A 92 -0.27 -19.01 -4.62
N ASP A 93 -0.22 -17.68 -4.76
CA ASP A 93 1.04 -16.94 -4.82
C ASP A 93 1.66 -16.86 -3.42
N PRO A 94 2.84 -17.47 -3.19
CA PRO A 94 3.46 -17.52 -1.87
C PRO A 94 3.87 -16.14 -1.35
N ILE A 95 4.20 -15.19 -2.24
CA ILE A 95 4.52 -13.82 -1.84
C ILE A 95 3.25 -13.11 -1.43
N TYR A 96 2.17 -13.24 -2.21
CA TYR A 96 0.88 -12.64 -1.88
C TYR A 96 0.38 -13.09 -0.50
N ILE A 97 0.40 -14.39 -0.21
CA ILE A 97 -0.05 -14.94 1.08
C ILE A 97 0.60 -14.22 2.25
N ASN A 98 1.90 -13.94 2.16
CA ASN A 98 2.67 -13.30 3.22
C ASN A 98 2.37 -11.79 3.34
N VAL A 99 2.15 -11.09 2.22
CA VAL A 99 1.90 -9.63 2.23
C VAL A 99 0.42 -9.26 2.33
N ARG A 100 -0.49 -10.21 2.13
CA ARG A 100 -1.93 -9.99 2.16
C ARG A 100 -2.43 -9.31 3.43
N PRO A 101 -1.96 -9.66 4.65
CA PRO A 101 -2.36 -8.94 5.86
C PRO A 101 -2.00 -7.45 5.81
N LEU A 102 -0.82 -7.11 5.29
CA LEU A 102 -0.37 -5.73 5.13
C LEU A 102 -1.26 -4.99 4.13
N ILE A 103 -1.52 -5.58 2.96
CA ILE A 103 -2.36 -4.95 1.92
C ILE A 103 -3.79 -4.77 2.42
N SER A 104 -4.32 -5.72 3.21
CA SER A 104 -5.62 -5.58 3.86
C SER A 104 -5.64 -4.42 4.86
N ALA A 105 -4.59 -4.28 5.67
CA ALA A 105 -4.47 -3.18 6.62
C ALA A 105 -4.38 -1.82 5.92
N ILE A 106 -3.60 -1.72 4.82
CA ILE A 106 -3.54 -0.53 3.97
C ILE A 106 -4.95 -0.16 3.51
N SER A 107 -5.72 -1.11 2.96
CA SER A 107 -7.08 -0.85 2.48
C SER A 107 -7.99 -0.35 3.60
N ALA A 108 -7.95 -0.97 4.78
CA ALA A 108 -8.79 -0.57 5.91
C ALA A 108 -8.47 0.85 6.39
N ILE A 109 -7.20 1.13 6.70
CA ILE A 109 -6.76 2.41 7.25
C ILE A 109 -6.97 3.54 6.24
N SER A 110 -6.63 3.31 4.97
CA SER A 110 -6.82 4.32 3.92
C SER A 110 -8.30 4.59 3.63
N SER A 111 -9.18 3.59 3.76
CA SER A 111 -10.64 3.81 3.69
C SER A 111 -11.13 4.72 4.82
N ILE A 112 -10.64 4.52 6.06
CA ILE A 112 -10.99 5.38 7.20
C ILE A 112 -10.53 6.82 6.97
N ILE A 113 -9.34 7.01 6.40
CA ILE A 113 -8.84 8.36 6.07
C ILE A 113 -9.68 8.98 4.94
N CYS A 114 -10.03 8.21 3.92
CA CYS A 114 -10.87 8.63 2.80
C CYS A 114 -12.30 9.04 3.23
N GLU A 115 -12.93 8.24 4.09
CA GLU A 115 -14.33 8.43 4.52
C GLU A 115 -14.56 9.68 5.37
N LYS A 116 -13.52 10.28 5.95
CA LYS A 116 -13.63 11.59 6.62
C LYS A 116 -14.20 12.68 5.70
N LYS A 117 -13.99 12.56 4.39
CA LYS A 117 -14.57 13.46 3.38
C LYS A 117 -16.10 13.37 3.30
N ALA A 118 -16.68 12.17 3.47
CA ALA A 118 -18.13 11.97 3.34
C ALA A 118 -18.91 12.67 4.47
N MET A 119 -18.33 12.75 5.67
CA MET A 119 -18.95 13.38 6.84
C MET A 119 -18.79 14.91 6.89
N THR A 120 -17.69 15.46 6.36
CA THR A 120 -17.47 16.92 6.35
C THR A 120 -18.33 17.66 5.33
N VAL A 121 -18.69 17.02 4.21
CA VAL A 121 -19.59 17.62 3.21
C VAL A 121 -21.05 17.60 3.69
N SER A 122 -21.48 16.54 4.39
CA SER A 122 -22.86 16.41 4.87
C SER A 122 -23.22 17.30 6.06
N HIS A 123 -22.23 17.89 6.77
CA HIS A 123 -22.48 18.93 7.78
C HIS A 123 -22.53 20.36 7.22
N ALA A 124 -22.10 20.59 5.98
CA ALA A 124 -22.15 21.92 5.36
C ALA A 124 -23.53 22.25 4.76
N ASP A 125 -24.35 21.23 4.45
CA ASP A 125 -25.69 21.39 3.87
C ASP A 125 -26.83 21.39 4.93
N GLY A 126 -26.48 21.37 6.21
CA GLY A 126 -27.42 21.34 7.34
C GLY A 126 -27.75 22.70 7.94
N LYS A 127 -28.01 23.73 7.11
CA LYS A 127 -28.62 24.98 7.59
C LYS A 127 -29.47 25.64 6.50
N SER A 128 -30.65 25.07 6.27
CA SER A 128 -31.79 25.83 5.77
C SER A 128 -32.73 26.08 6.95
N THR A 129 -33.00 27.37 7.15
CA THR A 129 -34.03 27.95 8.02
C THR A 129 -35.38 27.27 7.92
#